data_AF-A0A7C4HEL0-F1
#
_entry.id   AF-A0A7C4HEL0-F1
#
_cell.length_a   1.000
_cell.length_b   1.000
_cell.length_c   1.000
_cell.angle_alpha   90.00
_cell.angle_beta   90.00
_cell.angle_gamma   90.00
#
_symmetry.space_group_name_H-M   'P 1'
#
loop_
_entity.id
_entity.type
_entity.pdbx_description
1 polymer ?
#
loop_
_entity_poly.entity_id
_entity_poly.type
_entity_poly.pdbx_seq_one_letter_code
_entity_poly.pdbx_strand_id
1 'polypeptide(L)'
;MADPTRRPPVDLKQALLTEGNQFSFFQAVRLLRYFIARASRRDSTSDPLREQVRIRPHLSLGHPPTETVTIEERPDQTPRYLITAGFLGLYGESSPLPAFYTEDLIEEELENISVSRDFLDLINFPLYLLFHRIWTK
;
A
#
# COMPACT_ATOMS: atom_id res chain seq x y z
N MET A 1 -2.27 -3.14 -43.32
CA MET A 1 -2.87 -4.29 -42.63
C MET A 1 -2.37 -4.26 -41.20
N ALA A 2 -3.27 -4.11 -40.21
CA ALA A 2 -2.92 -3.98 -38.80
C ALA A 2 -2.72 -5.36 -38.15
N ASP A 3 -1.74 -5.42 -37.24
CA ASP A 3 -1.31 -6.61 -36.51
C ASP A 3 -2.46 -7.24 -35.67
N PRO A 4 -2.69 -8.57 -35.73
CA PRO A 4 -3.78 -9.25 -35.04
C PRO A 4 -3.59 -9.44 -33.52
N THR A 5 -2.49 -8.97 -32.93
CA THR A 5 -2.21 -9.16 -31.48
C THR A 5 -2.77 -8.07 -30.58
N ARG A 6 -4.09 -7.83 -30.64
CA ARG A 6 -4.77 -7.02 -29.62
C ARG A 6 -4.95 -7.86 -28.34
N ARG A 7 -4.02 -7.73 -27.39
CA ARG A 7 -4.25 -8.21 -26.01
C ARG A 7 -5.60 -7.65 -25.53
N PRO A 8 -6.47 -8.46 -24.88
CA PRO A 8 -7.70 -7.94 -24.30
C PRO A 8 -7.35 -6.76 -23.39
N PRO A 9 -8.19 -5.72 -23.30
CA PRO A 9 -7.93 -4.61 -22.39
C PRO A 9 -7.79 -5.20 -20.99
N VAL A 10 -6.56 -5.28 -20.49
CA VAL A 10 -6.27 -5.77 -19.14
C VAL A 10 -7.11 -4.92 -18.21
N ASP A 11 -7.96 -5.56 -17.40
CA ASP A 11 -8.60 -4.85 -16.30
C ASP A 11 -7.49 -4.45 -15.34
N LEU A 12 -7.00 -3.23 -15.54
CA LEU A 12 -5.84 -2.69 -14.84
C LEU A 12 -6.10 -2.63 -13.33
N LYS A 13 -7.36 -2.52 -12.91
CA LYS A 13 -7.73 -2.59 -11.50
C LYS A 13 -7.54 -4.01 -10.98
N GLN A 14 -8.02 -5.00 -11.71
CA GLN A 14 -7.84 -6.41 -11.33
C GLN A 14 -6.35 -6.79 -11.30
N ALA A 15 -5.57 -6.40 -12.33
CA ALA A 15 -4.14 -6.63 -12.37
C ALA A 15 -3.41 -5.97 -11.19
N LEU A 16 -3.81 -4.76 -10.78
CA LEU A 16 -3.23 -4.07 -9.63
C LEU A 16 -3.49 -4.83 -8.31
N LEU A 17 -4.66 -5.45 -8.16
CA LEU A 17 -5.02 -6.20 -6.95
C LEU A 17 -4.41 -7.61 -6.92
N THR A 18 -4.26 -8.26 -8.07
CA THR A 18 -3.70 -9.62 -8.16
C THR A 18 -2.17 -9.62 -8.24
N GLU A 19 -1.60 -8.66 -8.97
CA GLU A 19 -0.17 -8.60 -9.30
C GLU A 19 0.46 -7.27 -8.82
N GLY A 20 0.02 -6.79 -7.65
CA GLY A 20 0.45 -5.50 -7.09
C GLY A 20 1.96 -5.33 -6.96
N ASN A 21 2.71 -6.44 -6.83
CA ASN A 21 4.16 -6.45 -6.79
C ASN A 21 4.85 -6.08 -8.11
N GLN A 22 4.16 -6.20 -9.25
CA GLN A 22 4.71 -5.77 -10.55
C GLN A 22 4.66 -4.25 -10.74
N PHE A 23 4.01 -3.53 -9.82
CA PHE A 23 3.87 -2.08 -9.87
C PHE A 23 4.83 -1.42 -8.88
N SER A 24 5.55 -0.39 -9.35
CA SER A 24 6.24 0.52 -8.43
C SER A 24 5.23 1.18 -7.50
N PHE A 25 5.66 1.51 -6.28
CA PHE A 25 4.82 2.16 -5.28
C PHE A 25 4.10 3.40 -5.82
N PHE A 26 4.82 4.28 -6.52
CA PHE A 26 4.23 5.50 -7.08
C PHE A 26 3.20 5.20 -8.17
N GLN A 27 3.45 4.17 -8.99
CA GLN A 27 2.53 3.75 -10.02
C GLN A 27 1.24 3.18 -9.40
N ALA A 28 1.37 2.32 -8.40
CA ALA A 28 0.24 1.74 -7.67
C ALA A 28 -0.62 2.82 -7.04
N VAL A 29 0.01 3.75 -6.31
CA VAL A 29 -0.67 4.90 -5.68
C VAL A 29 -1.38 5.75 -6.73
N ARG A 30 -0.74 6.08 -7.85
CA ARG A 30 -1.34 6.87 -8.92
C ARG A 30 -2.57 6.20 -9.53
N LEU A 31 -2.50 4.89 -9.77
CA LEU A 31 -3.63 4.10 -10.30
C LEU A 31 -4.80 4.03 -9.31
N LEU A 32 -4.52 3.79 -8.02
CA LEU A 32 -5.57 3.82 -7.00
C LEU A 32 -6.25 5.17 -6.92
N ARG A 33 -5.49 6.28 -6.95
CA ARG A 33 -6.07 7.64 -6.99
C ARG A 33 -7.00 7.81 -8.19
N TYR A 34 -6.60 7.33 -9.36
CA TYR A 34 -7.43 7.38 -10.57
C TYR A 34 -8.73 6.59 -10.41
N PHE A 35 -8.67 5.36 -9.89
CA PHE A 35 -9.86 4.51 -9.68
C PHE A 35 -10.80 5.08 -8.61
N ILE A 36 -10.25 5.62 -7.53
CA ILE A 36 -11.02 6.29 -6.47
C ILE A 36 -11.74 7.51 -7.04
N ALA A 37 -11.03 8.40 -7.75
CA ALA A 37 -11.62 9.59 -8.35
C ALA A 37 -12.73 9.25 -9.36
N ARG A 38 -12.59 8.15 -10.11
CA ARG A 38 -13.61 7.68 -11.05
C ARG A 38 -14.85 7.09 -10.35
N ALA A 39 -14.66 6.42 -9.21
CA ALA A 39 -15.75 5.81 -8.44
C ALA A 39 -16.49 6.84 -7.56
N SER A 40 -15.76 7.81 -7.01
CA SER A 40 -16.29 8.87 -6.18
C SER A 40 -16.90 9.98 -7.05
N ARG A 41 -18.23 10.08 -7.08
CA ARG A 41 -18.95 11.25 -7.63
C ARG A 41 -18.85 12.52 -6.75
N ARG A 42 -18.02 12.49 -5.71
CA ARG A 42 -17.96 13.53 -4.67
C ARG A 42 -16.87 14.54 -4.97
N ASP A 43 -17.27 15.82 -5.07
CA ASP A 43 -16.41 16.95 -4.74
C ASP A 43 -16.07 16.87 -3.25
N SER A 44 -14.97 16.19 -2.91
CA SER A 44 -14.41 16.26 -1.57
C SER A 44 -13.24 17.23 -1.58
N THR A 45 -13.22 18.18 -0.64
CA THR A 45 -12.10 19.10 -0.42
C THR A 45 -10.87 18.42 0.20
N SER A 46 -11.01 17.16 0.62
CA SER A 46 -9.97 16.32 1.20
C SER A 46 -9.21 15.50 0.15
N ASP A 47 -7.98 15.12 0.49
CA ASP A 47 -7.14 14.26 -0.34
C ASP A 47 -7.73 12.83 -0.38
N PRO A 48 -8.31 12.36 -1.51
CA PRO A 48 -9.04 11.09 -1.57
C PRO A 48 -8.16 9.89 -1.21
N LEU A 49 -6.84 10.02 -1.39
CA LEU A 49 -5.89 9.02 -0.98
C LEU A 49 -5.86 8.84 0.55
N ARG A 50 -5.95 9.92 1.32
CA ARG A 50 -5.94 9.85 2.80
C ARG A 50 -7.16 9.13 3.36
N GLU A 51 -8.29 9.23 2.68
CA GLU A 51 -9.56 8.67 3.16
C GLU A 51 -9.75 7.22 2.72
N GLN A 52 -9.29 6.87 1.52
CA GLN A 52 -9.61 5.60 0.88
C GLN A 52 -8.43 4.63 0.82
N VAL A 53 -7.21 5.07 1.12
CA VAL A 53 -6.01 4.24 1.05
C VAL A 53 -5.26 4.28 2.38
N ARG A 54 -5.01 3.12 2.96
CA ARG A 54 -4.01 2.92 4.01
C ARG A 54 -2.74 2.37 3.39
N ILE A 55 -1.60 2.78 3.95
CA ILE A 55 -0.28 2.27 3.57
C ILE A 55 0.41 1.86 4.86
N ARG A 56 0.96 0.64 4.88
CA ARG A 56 1.73 0.11 6.01
C ARG A 56 2.99 -0.61 5.54
N PRO A 57 4.03 -0.70 6.37
CA PRO A 57 5.21 -1.51 6.06
C PRO A 57 4.90 -3.02 6.01
N HIS A 58 5.75 -3.74 5.28
CA HIS A 58 5.79 -5.19 5.26
C HIS A 58 6.37 -5.70 6.58
N LEU A 59 5.55 -6.44 7.35
CA LEU A 59 5.99 -7.06 8.59
C LEU A 59 6.74 -8.35 8.27
N SER A 60 8.06 -8.27 8.17
CA SER A 60 8.94 -9.40 7.87
C SER A 60 10.38 -9.04 8.21
N LEU A 61 11.17 -10.03 8.64
CA LEU A 61 12.63 -9.91 8.75
C LEU A 61 13.35 -10.21 7.43
N GLY A 62 12.64 -10.75 6.43
CA GLY A 62 13.18 -11.02 5.11
C GLY A 62 13.14 -9.79 4.21
N HIS A 63 14.11 -9.71 3.30
CA HIS A 63 14.14 -8.64 2.30
C HIS A 63 12.94 -8.76 1.36
N PRO A 64 12.11 -7.71 1.20
CA PRO A 64 10.98 -7.76 0.30
C PRO A 64 11.47 -7.77 -1.16
N PRO A 65 10.80 -8.52 -2.05
CA PRO A 65 11.23 -8.60 -3.45
C PRO A 65 10.98 -7.29 -4.22
N THR A 66 10.04 -6.46 -3.75
CA THR A 66 9.53 -5.29 -4.45
C THR A 66 9.10 -4.19 -3.47
N GLU A 67 9.11 -2.93 -3.92
CA GLU A 67 8.63 -1.77 -3.14
C GLU A 67 7.17 -1.92 -2.73
N THR A 68 6.34 -2.47 -3.61
CA THR A 68 4.93 -2.78 -3.34
C THR A 68 4.82 -4.28 -3.12
N VAL A 69 4.49 -4.73 -1.92
CA VAL A 69 4.39 -6.16 -1.62
C VAL A 69 2.99 -6.67 -1.94
N THR A 70 1.96 -6.00 -1.41
CA THR A 70 0.55 -6.35 -1.68
C THR A 70 -0.32 -5.12 -1.79
N ILE A 71 -1.43 -5.25 -2.53
CA ILE A 71 -2.51 -4.27 -2.58
C ILE A 71 -3.83 -5.02 -2.40
N GLU A 72 -4.55 -4.70 -1.34
CA GLU A 72 -5.81 -5.33 -0.99
C GLU A 72 -6.97 -4.33 -1.17
N GLU A 73 -8.10 -4.81 -1.70
CA GLU A 73 -9.36 -4.09 -1.67
C GLU A 73 -10.26 -4.67 -0.57
N ARG A 74 -10.73 -3.81 0.32
CA ARG A 74 -11.58 -4.12 1.47
C ARG A 74 -12.91 -3.39 1.29
N PRO A 75 -13.87 -3.97 0.55
CA PRO A 75 -15.08 -3.28 0.12
C PRO A 75 -15.94 -2.77 1.28
N ASP A 76 -15.92 -3.47 2.42
CA ASP A 76 -16.74 -3.17 3.59
C ASP A 76 -16.01 -2.33 4.65
N GLN A 77 -14.80 -1.85 4.37
CA GLN A 77 -13.97 -1.08 5.30
C GLN A 77 -13.63 0.30 4.75
N THR A 78 -13.51 1.27 5.66
CA THR A 78 -12.88 2.57 5.37
C THR A 78 -11.60 2.64 6.20
N PRO A 79 -10.41 2.79 5.59
CA PRO A 79 -10.13 2.96 4.16
C PRO A 79 -10.32 1.69 3.33
N ARG A 80 -10.74 1.85 2.07
CA ARG A 80 -11.08 0.76 1.16
C ARG A 80 -9.88 -0.01 0.63
N TYR A 81 -8.72 0.61 0.50
CA TYR A 81 -7.52 -0.02 -0.02
C TYR A 81 -6.44 -0.08 1.03
N LEU A 82 -5.70 -1.19 1.08
CA LEU A 82 -4.50 -1.33 1.89
C LEU A 82 -3.32 -1.67 0.99
N ILE A 83 -2.27 -0.86 1.06
CA ILE A 83 -0.99 -1.12 0.43
C ILE A 83 0.00 -1.59 1.50
N THR A 84 0.65 -2.72 1.25
CA THR A 84 1.81 -3.15 2.02
C THR A 84 3.07 -2.77 1.26
N ALA A 85 3.86 -1.87 1.83
CA ALA A 85 5.10 -1.38 1.22
C ALA A 85 6.32 -2.11 1.80
N GLY A 86 7.26 -2.49 0.95
CA GLY A 86 8.51 -3.18 1.32
C GLY A 86 9.64 -2.24 1.73
N PHE A 87 9.36 -0.98 2.02
CA PHE A 87 10.40 0.02 2.30
C PHE A 87 9.85 1.08 3.27
N LEU A 88 10.74 1.89 3.85
CA LEU A 88 10.40 3.09 4.62
C LEU A 88 9.41 2.82 5.77
N GLY A 89 9.72 1.83 6.61
CA GLY A 89 8.91 1.47 7.78
C GLY A 89 9.67 1.55 9.09
N LEU A 90 8.94 1.76 10.19
CA LEU A 90 9.47 1.64 11.56
C LEU A 90 9.54 0.19 12.05
N TYR A 91 9.08 -0.77 11.25
CA TYR A 91 9.23 -2.19 11.47
C TYR A 91 9.45 -2.89 10.13
N GLY A 92 9.93 -4.13 10.18
CA GLY A 92 10.37 -4.88 9.03
C GLY A 92 11.87 -4.76 8.80
N GLU A 93 12.36 -5.47 7.79
CA GLU A 93 13.79 -5.59 7.46
C GLU A 93 14.50 -4.23 7.27
N SER A 94 13.84 -3.27 6.63
CA SER A 94 14.42 -1.94 6.36
C SER A 94 14.20 -0.94 7.49
N SER A 95 13.84 -1.40 8.70
CA SER A 95 13.58 -0.52 9.84
C SER A 95 14.86 0.07 10.44
N PRO A 96 14.86 1.34 10.86
CA PRO A 96 15.95 1.91 11.65
C PRO A 96 15.90 1.50 13.13
N LEU A 97 14.80 0.88 13.58
CA LEU A 97 14.65 0.42 14.95
C LEU A 97 15.37 -0.93 15.15
N PRO A 98 15.75 -1.28 16.40
CA PRO A 98 16.29 -2.61 16.69
C PRO A 98 15.37 -3.75 16.22
N ALA A 99 15.99 -4.84 15.75
CA ALA A 99 15.27 -5.98 15.16
C ALA A 99 14.21 -6.60 16.08
N PHE A 100 14.45 -6.62 17.40
CA PHE A 100 13.52 -7.19 18.38
C PHE A 100 12.13 -6.54 18.33
N TYR A 101 12.01 -5.25 17.97
CA TYR A 101 10.69 -4.63 17.78
C TYR A 101 9.90 -5.30 16.66
N THR A 102 10.57 -5.73 15.59
CA THR A 102 9.89 -6.43 14.49
C THR A 102 9.56 -7.87 14.89
N GLU A 103 10.43 -8.53 15.66
CA GLU A 103 10.18 -9.87 16.22
C GLU A 103 8.96 -9.88 17.13
N ASP A 104 8.88 -8.94 18.09
CA ASP A 104 7.73 -8.79 19.00
C ASP A 104 6.41 -8.58 18.22
N LEU A 105 6.45 -7.79 17.13
CA LEU A 105 5.28 -7.56 16.28
C LEU A 105 4.87 -8.81 15.49
N ILE A 106 5.84 -9.62 15.06
CA ILE A 106 5.56 -10.91 14.41
C ILE A 106 4.91 -11.86 15.42
N GLU A 107 5.40 -11.90 16.66
CA GLU A 107 4.80 -12.69 17.73
C GLU A 107 3.37 -12.25 18.03
N GLU A 108 3.12 -10.94 18.17
CA GLU A 108 1.76 -10.40 18.33
C GLU A 108 0.83 -10.81 17.17
N GLU A 109 1.31 -10.71 15.91
CA GLU A 109 0.49 -11.07 14.74
C GLU A 109 0.10 -12.55 14.74
N LEU A 110 0.99 -13.44 15.20
CA LEU A 110 0.69 -14.88 15.35
C LEU A 110 -0.39 -15.13 16.42
N GLU A 111 -0.48 -14.29 17.43
CA GLU A 111 -1.55 -14.30 18.43
C GLU A 111 -2.84 -13.60 17.95
N ASN A 112 -2.87 -13.11 16.70
CA ASN A 112 -3.93 -12.27 16.13
C ASN A 112 -4.10 -10.92 16.86
N ILE A 113 -3.03 -10.45 17.50
CA ILE A 113 -2.94 -9.14 18.14
C ILE A 113 -2.20 -8.19 17.18
N SER A 114 -2.64 -6.92 17.13
CA SER A 114 -2.04 -5.92 16.24
C SER A 114 -1.90 -4.53 16.88
N VAL A 115 -2.03 -4.44 18.20
CA VAL A 115 -2.09 -3.15 18.91
C VAL A 115 -0.81 -2.34 18.72
N SER A 116 0.36 -2.98 18.92
CA SER A 116 1.65 -2.30 18.81
C SER A 116 1.94 -1.92 17.35
N ARG A 117 1.56 -2.79 16.41
CA ARG A 117 1.69 -2.55 14.97
C ARG A 117 0.85 -1.35 14.54
N ASP A 118 -0.43 -1.33 14.93
CA ASP A 118 -1.37 -0.26 14.60
C ASP A 118 -0.91 1.09 15.15
N PHE A 119 -0.31 1.09 16.35
CA PHE A 119 0.31 2.27 16.92
C PHE A 119 1.47 2.80 16.06
N LEU A 120 2.40 1.93 15.65
CA LEU A 120 3.50 2.34 14.76
C LEU A 120 2.98 2.82 13.40
N ASP A 121 1.90 2.23 12.91
CA ASP A 121 1.26 2.64 11.65
C ASP A 121 0.64 4.04 11.71
N LEU A 122 0.37 4.60 12.90
CA LEU A 122 0.02 6.02 13.04
C LEU A 122 1.15 6.94 12.57
N ILE A 123 2.41 6.50 12.68
CA ILE A 123 3.60 7.25 12.25
C ILE A 123 3.98 6.88 10.82
N ASN A 124 3.97 5.59 10.48
CA ASN A 124 4.32 5.12 9.13
C ASN A 124 3.39 5.72 8.07
N PHE A 125 2.08 5.77 8.33
CA PHE A 125 1.12 6.21 7.32
C PHE A 125 1.37 7.65 6.84
N PRO A 126 1.45 8.68 7.71
CA PRO A 126 1.83 10.03 7.30
C PRO A 126 3.18 10.10 6.57
N LEU A 127 4.16 9.27 6.94
CA LEU A 127 5.47 9.23 6.30
C LEU A 127 5.36 8.83 4.82
N TYR A 128 4.60 7.78 4.50
CA TYR A 128 4.35 7.38 3.11
C TYR A 128 3.63 8.46 2.31
N LEU A 129 2.69 9.18 2.92
CA LEU A 129 1.99 10.28 2.25
C LEU A 129 2.94 11.43 1.92
N LEU A 130 3.83 11.78 2.84
CA LEU A 130 4.85 12.80 2.62
C LEU A 130 5.82 12.37 1.52
N PHE A 131 6.29 11.12 1.57
CA PHE A 131 7.16 10.54 0.55
C PHE A 131 6.54 10.63 -0.85
N HIS A 132 5.29 10.20 -0.99
CA HIS A 132 4.55 10.32 -2.25
C HIS A 132 4.40 11.79 -2.71
N ARG A 133 4.09 12.71 -1.79
CA ARG A 133 3.94 14.15 -2.10
C ARG A 133 5.23 14.79 -2.58
N ILE A 134 6.37 14.43 -1.97
CA ILE A 134 7.68 14.94 -2.37
C ILE A 134 8.03 14.48 -3.79
N TRP A 135 7.76 13.22 -4.13
CA TRP A 135 8.08 12.68 -5.45
C TRP A 135 7.18 13.20 -6.58
N THR A 136 5.92 13.52 -6.27
CA THR A 136 4.96 14.04 -7.27
C THR A 136 5.18 15.53 -7.59
N LYS A 137 6.05 16.21 -6.85
CA LYS A 137 6.36 17.63 -7.00
C LYS A 137 7.55 17.84 -7.93
#